data_AF-A0A1J5P9C6-F1
#
_entry.id   AF-A0A1J5P9C6-F1
#
_cell.length_a   1.000
_cell.length_b   1.000
_cell.length_c   1.000
_cell.angle_alpha   90.00
_cell.angle_beta   90.00
_cell.angle_gamma   90.00
#
_symmetry.space_group_name_H-M   'P 1'
#
loop_
_entity.id
_entity.type
_entity.pdbx_description
1 polymer ?
#
loop_
_entity_poly.entity_id
_entity_poly.type
_entity_poly.pdbx_seq_one_letter_code
_entity_poly.pdbx_strand_id
1 'polypeptide(L)' 'MLLIDAEFHHLILSNASDAQVNAAARARGMLNMYEMGAIKVWRGETTVDEVLRATRMG' A
#
# COMPACT_ATOMS: atom_id res chain seq x y z
N MET A 1 -1.77 2.03 -5.12
CA MET A 1 -2.81 3.07 -5.23
C MET A 1 -4.07 2.51 -4.60
N LEU A 2 -4.68 3.23 -3.66
CA LEU A 2 -5.94 2.80 -3.05
C LEU A 2 -7.09 3.19 -3.97
N LEU A 3 -7.84 2.22 -4.48
CA LEU A 3 -9.03 2.48 -5.28
C LEU A 3 -10.25 2.54 -4.34
N ILE A 4 -10.97 3.66 -4.37
CA ILE A 4 -12.20 3.83 -3.58
C ILE A 4 -13.38 3.27 -4.38
N ASP A 5 -13.73 2.03 -4.08
CA ASP A 5 -14.94 1.37 -4.59
C ASP A 5 -16.05 1.35 -3.51
N ALA A 6 -17.16 0.66 -3.81
CA ALA A 6 -18.30 0.58 -2.89
C ALA A 6 -17.93 -0.02 -1.51
N GLU A 7 -16.97 -0.94 -1.43
CA GLU A 7 -16.54 -1.52 -0.17
C GLU A 7 -15.74 -0.51 0.66
N PHE A 8 -14.78 0.19 0.04
CA PHE A 8 -14.03 1.25 0.71
C PHE A 8 -14.92 2.41 1.12
N HIS A 9 -15.94 2.74 0.33
CA HIS A 9 -16.95 3.72 0.70
C HIS A 9 -17.68 3.31 1.99
N HIS A 10 -18.06 2.04 2.13
CA HIS A 10 -18.65 1.52 3.36
C HIS A 10 -17.68 1.57 4.54
N LEU A 11 -16.42 1.15 4.35
CA LEU A 11 -15.40 1.20 5.39
C LEU A 11 -15.18 2.61 5.93
N ILE A 12 -15.13 3.61 5.04
CA ILE A 12 -15.02 5.02 5.39
C ILE A 12 -16.24 5.46 6.22
N LEU A 13 -17.46 5.16 5.77
CA LEU A 13 -18.69 5.52 6.48
C LEU A 13 -18.80 4.84 7.86
N SER A 14 -18.20 3.66 8.01
CA SER A 14 -18.15 2.93 9.28
C SER A 14 -17.05 3.40 10.24
N ASN A 15 -16.26 4.42 9.90
CA ASN A 15 -15.05 4.81 10.64
C ASN A 15 -14.12 3.61 10.90
N ALA A 16 -13.91 2.79 9.87
CA ALA A 16 -12.98 1.67 9.95
C ALA A 16 -11.57 2.18 10.28
N SER A 17 -10.86 1.46 11.14
CA SER A 17 -9.46 1.77 11.48
C SER A 17 -8.55 1.61 10.27
N ASP A 18 -7.40 2.30 10.30
CA ASP A 18 -6.36 2.17 9.28
C ASP A 18 -5.93 0.71 9.06
N ALA A 19 -5.91 -0.11 10.12
CA ALA A 19 -5.59 -1.53 10.03
C ALA A 19 -6.63 -2.31 9.20
N GLN A 20 -7.92 -2.01 9.39
CA GLN A 20 -9.00 -2.63 8.63
C GLN A 20 -8.98 -2.21 7.17
N VAL A 21 -8.75 -0.92 6.90
CA VAL A 21 -8.62 -0.37 5.53
C VAL A 21 -7.43 -1.02 4.81
N ASN A 22 -6.28 -1.13 5.47
CA ASN A 22 -5.09 -1.78 4.90
C ASN A 22 -5.29 -3.28 4.65
N ALA A 23 -5.96 -3.99 5.57
CA ALA A 23 -6.27 -5.40 5.40
C ALA A 23 -7.19 -5.64 4.18
N ALA A 24 -8.24 -4.83 4.03
CA ALA A 24 -9.14 -4.89 2.88
C ALA A 24 -8.40 -4.58 1.57
N ALA A 25 -7.49 -3.59 1.56
CA ALA A 25 -6.71 -3.24 0.39
C ALA A 25 -5.80 -4.40 -0.06
N ARG A 26 -5.12 -5.04 0.90
CA ARG A 26 -4.25 -6.19 0.64
C ARG A 26 -5.02 -7.40 0.14
N ALA A 27 -6.19 -7.70 0.71
CA ALA A 27 -7.05 -8.79 0.26
C ALA A 27 -7.49 -8.62 -1.21
N ARG A 28 -7.57 -7.38 -1.69
CA ARG A 28 -7.92 -7.02 -3.08
C ARG A 28 -6.70 -6.90 -4.00
N GLY A 29 -5.53 -7.34 -3.55
CA GLY A 29 -4.30 -7.32 -4.34
C GLY A 29 -3.69 -5.92 -4.54
N MET A 30 -4.12 -4.94 -3.75
CA MET A 30 -3.53 -3.60 -3.84
C MET A 30 -2.15 -3.61 -3.21
N LEU A 31 -1.18 -3.12 -3.98
CA LEU A 31 0.20 -3.01 -3.52
C LEU A 31 0.39 -1.80 -2.60
N ASN A 32 1.10 -2.03 -1.52
CA ASN A 32 1.59 -0.98 -0.63
C ASN A 32 2.85 -0.30 -1.22
N MET A 33 3.31 0.78 -0.56
CA MET A 33 4.44 1.56 -1.06
C MET A 33 5.76 0.78 -1.10
N TYR A 34 5.99 -0.16 -0.18
CA TYR A 34 7.17 -1.02 -0.16
C TYR A 34 7.15 -2.02 -1.31
N GLU A 35 6.03 -2.69 -1.55
CA GLU A 35 5.87 -3.64 -2.66
C GLU A 35 6.06 -2.94 -4.02
N MET A 36 5.48 -1.75 -4.17
CA MET A 36 5.71 -0.90 -5.34
C MET A 36 7.19 -0.53 -5.49
N GLY A 37 7.88 -0.19 -4.39
CA GLY A 37 9.31 0.11 -4.38
C GLY A 37 10.16 -1.09 -4.79
N ALA A 38 9.85 -2.28 -4.29
CA ALA A 38 10.55 -3.51 -4.64
C ALA A 38 10.48 -3.81 -6.15
N ILE A 39 9.34 -3.56 -6.80
CA ILE A 39 9.19 -3.67 -8.25
C ILE A 39 10.11 -2.68 -8.98
N LYS A 40 10.24 -1.45 -8.48
CA LYS A 40 11.13 -0.43 -9.06
C LYS A 40 12.61 -0.82 -8.92
N VAL A 41 12.98 -1.39 -7.78
CA VAL A 41 14.34 -1.94 -7.58
C VAL A 41 14.62 -3.05 -8.59
N TRP A 42 13.68 -3.97 -8.77
CA TRP A 42 13.82 -5.06 -9.73
C TRP A 42 14.03 -4.55 -11.17
N ARG A 43 13.45 -3.39 -11.51
CA ARG A 43 13.60 -2.74 -12.81
C ARG A 43 14.84 -1.86 -12.93
N GLY A 44 15.63 -1.71 -11.86
CA GLY A 44 16.78 -0.81 -11.83
C GLY A 44 16.42 0.68 -11.79
N GLU A 45 15.18 1.03 -11.42
CA GLU A 45 14.70 2.41 -11.37
C GLU A 45 15.05 3.12 -10.05
N THR A 46 15.39 2.36 -9.00
CA THR A 46 15.78 2.87 -7.67
C THR A 46 16.62 1.85 -6.91
N THR A 47 17.15 2.21 -5.73
CA THR A 47 17.93 1.32 -4.86
C THR A 47 17.11 0.77 -3.70
N VAL A 48 17.56 -0.36 -3.12
CA VAL A 48 16.95 -0.94 -1.91
C VAL A 48 16.96 0.06 -0.76
N ASP A 49 18.09 0.74 -0.54
CA ASP A 49 18.24 1.73 0.53
C ASP A 49 17.23 2.88 0.42
N GLU A 50 16.98 3.35 -0.81
CA GLU A 50 16.00 4.40 -1.05
C GLU A 50 14.58 3.94 -0.74
N VAL A 51 14.23 2.70 -1.10
CA VAL A 51 12.90 2.13 -0.79
C VAL A 51 12.70 2.03 0.72
N LEU A 52 13.68 1.48 1.45
CA LEU A 52 13.59 1.32 2.91
C LEU A 52 13.43 2.68 3.62
N ARG A 53 14.22 3.67 3.20
CA ARG A 53 14.14 5.05 3.69
C ARG A 53 12.77 5.67 3.41
N ALA A 54 12.22 5.48 2.22
CA ALA A 54 10.96 6.09 1.80
C ALA A 54 9.73 5.43 2.43
N THR A 55 9.78 4.14 2.75
CA THR A 55 8.60 3.38 3.20
C THR A 55 8.53 3.17 4.71
N ARG A 56 9.42 3.81 5.49
CA ARG A 56 9.53 3.62 6.95
C ARG A 56 9.67 2.14 7.36
N MET A 57 10.37 1.38 6.52
CA MET A 57 10.78 -0.02 6.79
C MET A 57 12.23 -0.07 7.29
N GLY A 58 12.85 1.09 7.50
CA GLY A 58 14.17 1.26 8.12
C GLY A 58 14.06 1.81 9.54
#